data_AF-A0A1H8DTU6-F1
#
_entry.id   AF-A0A1H8DTU6-F1
#
_cell.length_a   1.000
_cell.length_b   1.000
_cell.length_c   1.000
_cell.angle_alpha   90.00
_cell.angle_beta   90.00
_cell.angle_gamma   90.00
#
_symmetry.space_group_name_H-M   'P 1'
#
loop_
_entity.id
_entity.type
_entity.pdbx_description
1 polymer ?
#
loop_
_entity_poly.entity_id
_entity_poly.type
_entity_poly.pdbx_seq_one_letter_code
_entity_poly.pdbx_strand_id
1 'polypeptide(L)'
;MSPIDVDHYDPPVEPVPDKIHRMARAVIGAMPVFSGAALELLNALIEDPFQKRRTQWFHDLSGALNQVTVQVEEVGRHQARQDAVLTAVLKTSDVALRTSDAGVQQRLIAVVLNTIKDETPSEEKLSVYLSTLSQMTSSHLKLLRWMGARQRYEHGTEIREKERLFLGEVPDVIGRSNSIPATRLLKDLESLSLIHSPEGSPWGSNLTNYCTMVVTEYGREFEGYTTASSAGAD
;
A
#
# COMPACT_ATOMS: atom_id res chain seq x y z
N MET A 1 -20.75 41.13 7.84
CA MET A 1 -20.36 39.89 7.14
C MET A 1 -21.64 39.25 6.68
N SER A 2 -21.83 39.09 5.37
CA SER A 2 -23.03 38.42 4.84
C SER A 2 -22.96 36.93 5.19
N PRO A 3 -24.10 36.27 5.50
CA PRO A 3 -24.13 34.84 5.72
C PRO A 3 -23.67 34.11 4.45
N ILE A 4 -22.85 33.06 4.60
CA ILE A 4 -22.49 32.18 3.49
C ILE A 4 -23.76 31.42 3.10
N ASP A 5 -24.16 31.57 1.85
CA ASP A 5 -25.28 30.82 1.26
C ASP A 5 -24.86 29.37 1.08
N VAL A 6 -25.31 28.52 2.01
CA VAL A 6 -24.94 27.10 2.14
C VAL A 6 -25.47 26.30 0.94
N ASP A 7 -26.60 26.74 0.36
CA ASP A 7 -27.28 26.05 -0.74
C ASP A 7 -26.56 26.26 -2.10
N HIS A 8 -25.67 27.25 -2.19
CA HIS A 8 -24.77 27.41 -3.34
C HIS A 8 -23.65 26.35 -3.39
N TYR A 9 -23.30 25.78 -2.23
CA TYR A 9 -22.24 24.78 -2.08
C TYR A 9 -22.77 23.35 -1.88
N ASP A 10 -24.07 23.18 -1.62
CA ASP A 10 -24.74 21.88 -1.47
C ASP A 10 -26.06 21.81 -2.27
N PRO A 11 -26.00 21.62 -3.61
CA PRO A 11 -27.20 21.56 -4.44
C PRO A 11 -28.04 20.29 -4.15
N PRO A 12 -29.38 20.36 -4.30
CA PRO A 12 -30.28 19.30 -3.88
C PRO A 12 -30.17 18.05 -4.78
N VAL A 13 -29.66 16.99 -4.16
CA VAL A 13 -29.81 15.55 -4.48
C VAL A 13 -29.75 15.20 -5.97
N GLU A 14 -28.53 15.11 -6.48
CA GLU A 14 -28.24 14.43 -7.74
C GLU A 14 -28.19 12.89 -7.60
N PRO A 15 -28.34 12.15 -8.72
CA PRO A 15 -28.27 10.70 -8.73
C PRO A 15 -26.98 10.18 -8.11
N VAL A 16 -27.11 9.20 -7.20
CA VAL A 16 -26.04 8.51 -6.47
C VAL A 16 -24.84 8.06 -7.33
N PRO A 17 -25.00 7.53 -8.57
CA PRO A 17 -23.85 7.16 -9.39
C PRO A 17 -22.93 8.35 -9.76
N ASP A 18 -23.47 9.58 -9.82
CA ASP A 18 -22.67 10.77 -10.08
C ASP A 18 -21.88 11.21 -8.85
N LYS A 19 -22.30 10.86 -7.63
CA LYS A 19 -21.66 11.34 -6.39
C LYS A 19 -20.28 10.74 -6.15
N ILE A 20 -20.03 9.46 -6.44
CA ILE A 20 -18.69 8.89 -6.22
C ILE A 20 -17.72 9.25 -7.34
N HIS A 21 -18.16 9.23 -8.60
CA HIS A 21 -17.34 9.75 -9.69
C HIS A 21 -17.02 11.24 -9.49
N ARG A 22 -17.97 12.02 -8.97
CA ARG A 22 -17.76 13.41 -8.60
C ARG A 22 -16.97 13.56 -7.31
N MET A 23 -17.06 12.67 -6.32
CA MET A 23 -16.25 12.73 -5.10
C MET A 23 -14.80 12.35 -5.39
N ALA A 24 -14.55 11.34 -6.23
CA ALA A 24 -13.22 11.05 -6.75
C ALA A 24 -12.70 12.22 -7.59
N ARG A 25 -13.49 12.78 -8.52
CA ARG A 25 -13.11 13.98 -9.29
C ARG A 25 -13.01 15.25 -8.44
N ALA A 26 -13.76 15.39 -7.35
CA ALA A 26 -13.76 16.55 -6.47
C ALA A 26 -12.63 16.45 -5.46
N VAL A 27 -12.26 15.26 -4.98
CA VAL A 27 -11.04 15.05 -4.22
C VAL A 27 -9.82 15.30 -5.11
N ILE A 28 -9.84 14.81 -6.35
CA ILE A 28 -8.81 15.10 -7.35
C ILE A 28 -8.79 16.60 -7.70
N GLY A 29 -9.96 17.24 -7.86
CA GLY A 29 -10.13 18.63 -8.31
C GLY A 29 -10.07 19.70 -7.22
N ALA A 30 -10.30 19.35 -5.95
CA ALA A 30 -10.19 20.23 -4.78
C ALA A 30 -8.77 20.27 -4.22
N MET A 31 -7.85 19.46 -4.76
CA MET A 31 -6.43 19.69 -4.52
C MET A 31 -6.04 21.05 -5.13
N PRO A 32 -5.36 21.95 -4.40
CA PRO A 32 -5.08 23.35 -4.78
C PRO A 32 -4.35 23.59 -6.10
N VAL A 33 -4.09 22.55 -6.87
CA VAL A 33 -3.16 22.53 -8.00
C VAL A 33 -3.85 22.13 -9.30
N PHE A 34 -5.18 22.07 -9.34
CA PHE A 34 -5.93 22.12 -10.61
C PHE A 34 -6.47 23.51 -10.93
N SER A 35 -6.14 24.55 -10.14
CA SER A 35 -6.32 25.94 -10.58
C SER A 35 -5.14 26.33 -11.50
N GLY A 36 -5.39 26.35 -12.80
CA GLY A 36 -4.35 26.49 -13.84
C GLY A 36 -3.42 27.70 -13.68
N ALA A 37 -3.82 28.75 -12.94
CA ALA A 37 -3.04 29.96 -12.75
C ALA A 37 -1.85 29.84 -11.77
N ALA A 38 -1.89 28.90 -10.80
CA ALA A 38 -0.81 28.74 -9.82
C ALA A 38 0.33 27.82 -10.33
N LEU A 39 0.02 26.89 -11.24
CA LEU A 39 0.97 25.96 -11.87
C LEU A 39 1.89 26.63 -12.88
N GLU A 40 1.39 27.58 -13.67
CA GLU A 40 2.18 28.23 -14.72
C GLU A 40 3.32 29.10 -14.17
N LEU A 41 3.14 29.72 -13.00
CA LEU A 41 4.16 30.55 -12.37
C LEU A 41 5.28 29.73 -11.68
N LEU A 42 4.98 28.48 -11.29
CA LEU A 42 5.92 27.57 -10.59
C LEU A 42 6.67 26.64 -11.58
N ASN A 43 5.97 26.11 -12.59
CA ASN A 43 6.52 25.25 -13.64
C ASN A 43 7.55 25.97 -14.53
N ALA A 44 7.50 27.30 -14.62
CA ALA A 44 8.43 28.09 -15.41
C ALA A 44 9.85 28.17 -14.82
N LEU A 45 10.04 27.78 -13.55
CA LEU A 45 11.32 27.90 -12.85
C LEU A 45 11.91 26.55 -12.42
N ILE A 46 11.08 25.59 -12.03
CA ILE A 46 11.49 24.24 -11.62
C ILE A 46 10.29 23.33 -11.91
N GLU A 47 10.44 22.29 -12.73
CA GLU A 47 9.41 21.23 -12.81
C GLU A 47 9.44 20.48 -11.47
N ASP A 48 8.54 20.86 -10.56
CA ASP A 48 8.56 20.38 -9.18
C ASP A 48 8.37 18.85 -9.18
N PRO A 49 9.38 18.06 -8.74
CA PRO A 49 9.31 16.59 -8.74
C PRO A 49 8.12 16.07 -7.93
N PHE A 50 7.58 16.86 -7.00
CA PHE A 50 6.34 16.57 -6.31
C PHE A 50 5.11 16.61 -7.24
N GLN A 51 5.02 17.60 -8.13
CA GLN A 51 3.92 17.71 -9.11
C GLN A 51 3.89 16.52 -10.06
N LYS A 52 5.07 16.10 -10.53
CA LYS A 52 5.22 14.92 -11.38
C LYS A 52 4.76 13.66 -10.66
N ARG A 53 5.21 13.44 -9.41
CA ARG A 53 4.79 12.30 -8.58
C ARG A 53 3.30 12.32 -8.32
N ARG A 54 2.72 13.47 -8.00
CA ARG A 54 1.28 13.61 -7.77
C ARG A 54 0.46 13.28 -9.00
N THR A 55 0.87 13.81 -10.16
CA THR A 55 0.19 13.56 -11.44
C THR A 55 0.25 12.08 -11.79
N GLN A 56 1.42 11.45 -11.68
CA GLN A 56 1.60 10.03 -11.93
C GLN A 56 0.73 9.17 -10.99
N TRP A 57 0.77 9.47 -9.69
CA TRP A 57 -0.03 8.77 -8.68
C TRP A 57 -1.53 8.79 -9.02
N PHE A 58 -2.11 9.96 -9.30
CA PHE A 58 -3.53 10.05 -9.62
C PHE A 58 -3.88 9.45 -10.97
N HIS A 59 -2.97 9.51 -11.94
CA HIS A 59 -3.14 8.80 -13.20
C HIS A 59 -3.25 7.29 -12.95
N ASP A 60 -2.33 6.71 -12.18
CA ASP A 60 -2.30 5.26 -11.91
C ASP A 60 -3.49 4.82 -11.06
N LEU A 61 -3.85 5.61 -10.03
CA LEU A 61 -5.01 5.35 -9.19
C LEU A 61 -6.31 5.42 -10.01
N SER A 62 -6.50 6.44 -10.85
CA SER A 62 -7.69 6.56 -11.69
C SER A 62 -7.78 5.44 -12.72
N GLY A 63 -6.66 5.05 -13.33
CA GLY A 63 -6.58 3.91 -14.24
C GLY A 63 -7.00 2.60 -13.57
N ALA A 64 -6.58 2.38 -12.32
CA ALA A 64 -6.98 1.22 -11.54
C ALA A 64 -8.47 1.25 -11.12
N LEU A 65 -8.98 2.41 -10.69
CA LEU A 65 -10.39 2.59 -10.30
C LEU A 65 -11.35 2.33 -11.47
N ASN A 66 -10.96 2.72 -12.69
CA ASN A 66 -11.77 2.48 -13.89
C ASN A 66 -12.00 0.99 -14.18
N GLN A 67 -11.21 0.08 -13.60
CA GLN A 67 -11.35 -1.36 -13.78
C GLN A 67 -12.37 -2.00 -12.81
N VAL A 68 -12.93 -1.25 -11.86
CA VAL A 68 -13.77 -1.77 -10.76
C VAL A 68 -15.22 -1.26 -10.81
N THR A 69 -15.72 -0.92 -12.01
CA THR A 69 -16.95 -0.15 -12.26
C THR A 69 -18.20 -0.63 -11.52
N VAL A 70 -18.44 -1.95 -11.42
CA VAL A 70 -19.68 -2.52 -10.85
C VAL A 70 -19.81 -2.29 -9.34
N GLN A 71 -18.69 -2.21 -8.61
CA GLN A 71 -18.71 -2.11 -7.13
C GLN A 71 -18.78 -0.65 -6.65
N VAL A 72 -18.44 0.31 -7.52
CA VAL A 72 -18.53 1.74 -7.22
C VAL A 72 -19.98 2.17 -6.97
N GLU A 73 -20.93 1.62 -7.72
CA GLU A 73 -22.36 1.90 -7.55
C GLU A 73 -22.90 1.40 -6.20
N GLU A 74 -22.35 0.29 -5.68
CA GLU A 74 -22.74 -0.31 -4.41
C GLU A 74 -22.17 0.46 -3.22
N VAL A 75 -20.91 0.92 -3.30
CA VAL A 75 -20.34 1.87 -2.33
C VAL A 75 -21.20 3.14 -2.25
N GLY A 76 -21.78 3.57 -3.38
CA GLY A 76 -22.67 4.73 -3.50
C GLY A 76 -23.88 4.70 -2.57
N ARG A 77 -24.33 3.50 -2.18
CA ARG A 77 -25.59 3.31 -1.43
C ARG A 77 -25.38 3.36 0.08
N HIS A 78 -24.15 3.36 0.57
CA HIS A 78 -23.83 3.28 1.99
C HIS A 78 -22.82 4.36 2.42
N GLN A 79 -23.29 5.35 3.19
CA GLN A 79 -22.45 6.47 3.66
C GLN A 79 -21.17 5.99 4.36
N ALA A 80 -21.26 4.98 5.24
CA ALA A 80 -20.09 4.45 5.94
C ALA A 80 -19.04 3.86 4.98
N ARG A 81 -19.46 3.24 3.86
CA ARG A 81 -18.54 2.73 2.84
C ARG A 81 -17.90 3.87 2.06
N GLN A 82 -18.65 4.94 1.78
CA GLN A 82 -18.12 6.15 1.13
C GLN A 82 -17.03 6.80 1.99
N ASP A 83 -17.28 6.96 3.29
CA ASP A 83 -16.32 7.56 4.23
C ASP A 83 -15.05 6.70 4.37
N ALA A 84 -15.19 5.38 4.41
CA ALA A 84 -14.06 4.45 4.45
C ALA A 84 -13.21 4.53 3.17
N VAL A 85 -13.84 4.53 1.98
CA VAL A 85 -13.15 4.67 0.69
C VAL A 85 -12.47 6.03 0.58
N LEU A 86 -13.15 7.11 0.97
CA LEU A 86 -12.56 8.46 0.98
C LEU A 86 -11.34 8.51 1.90
N THR A 87 -11.45 7.95 3.10
CA THR A 87 -10.34 7.87 4.05
C THR A 87 -9.17 7.08 3.49
N ALA A 88 -9.43 5.93 2.85
CA ALA A 88 -8.40 5.15 2.18
C ALA A 88 -7.70 5.94 1.08
N VAL A 89 -8.44 6.63 0.20
CA VAL A 89 -7.88 7.47 -0.87
C VAL A 89 -6.99 8.58 -0.30
N LEU A 90 -7.47 9.29 0.73
CA LEU A 90 -6.71 10.39 1.34
C LEU A 90 -5.44 9.91 2.02
N LYS A 91 -5.55 8.89 2.89
CA LYS A 91 -4.39 8.37 3.64
C LYS A 91 -3.37 7.68 2.73
N THR A 92 -3.81 6.91 1.73
CA THR A 92 -2.89 6.28 0.76
C THR A 92 -2.17 7.32 -0.10
N SER A 93 -2.87 8.39 -0.50
CA SER A 93 -2.27 9.47 -1.29
C SER A 93 -1.15 10.19 -0.50
N ASP A 94 -1.33 10.47 0.79
CA ASP A 94 -0.25 11.08 1.60
C ASP A 94 1.01 10.21 1.61
N VAL A 95 0.86 8.88 1.73
CA VAL A 95 2.00 7.96 1.66
C VAL A 95 2.60 7.92 0.26
N ALA A 96 1.77 7.84 -0.78
CA ALA A 96 2.20 7.75 -2.18
C ALA A 96 3.04 8.96 -2.62
N LEU A 97 2.68 10.17 -2.18
CA LEU A 97 3.40 11.39 -2.56
C LEU A 97 4.80 11.49 -1.94
N ARG A 98 5.05 10.74 -0.86
CA ARG A 98 6.35 10.72 -0.15
C ARG A 98 7.30 9.66 -0.70
N THR A 99 6.83 8.74 -1.53
CA THR A 99 7.64 7.65 -2.10
C THR A 99 7.67 7.68 -3.63
N SER A 100 8.83 7.39 -4.21
CA SER A 100 8.97 7.11 -5.66
C SER A 100 9.10 5.61 -5.94
N ASP A 101 8.92 4.76 -4.93
CA ASP A 101 9.01 3.31 -5.07
C ASP A 101 7.74 2.77 -5.72
N ALA A 102 7.83 2.40 -7.01
CA ALA A 102 6.70 1.92 -7.80
C ALA A 102 6.05 0.66 -7.20
N GLY A 103 6.82 -0.23 -6.57
CA GLY A 103 6.26 -1.42 -5.93
C GLY A 103 5.41 -1.06 -4.71
N VAL A 104 5.83 -0.06 -3.92
CA VAL A 104 5.01 0.46 -2.81
C VAL A 104 3.76 1.17 -3.34
N GLN A 105 3.88 1.98 -4.40
CA GLN A 105 2.72 2.65 -5.01
C GLN A 105 1.67 1.63 -5.51
N GLN A 106 2.09 0.52 -6.12
CA GLN A 106 1.18 -0.56 -6.52
C GLN A 106 0.44 -1.17 -5.32
N ARG A 107 1.11 -1.35 -4.18
CA ARG A 107 0.46 -1.82 -2.93
C ARG A 107 -0.55 -0.82 -2.39
N LEU A 108 -0.26 0.48 -2.46
CA LEU A 108 -1.18 1.54 -2.05
C LEU A 108 -2.44 1.58 -2.92
N ILE A 109 -2.31 1.37 -4.23
CA ILE A 109 -3.47 1.22 -5.13
C ILE A 109 -4.31 0.01 -4.71
N ALA A 110 -3.67 -1.15 -4.47
CA ALA A 110 -4.38 -2.35 -4.04
C ALA A 110 -5.16 -2.14 -2.73
N VAL A 111 -4.62 -1.38 -1.78
CA VAL A 111 -5.34 -1.00 -0.56
C VAL A 111 -6.64 -0.26 -0.87
N VAL A 112 -6.60 0.75 -1.75
CA VAL A 112 -7.81 1.49 -2.15
C VAL A 112 -8.81 0.56 -2.82
N LEU A 113 -8.34 -0.28 -3.76
CA LEU A 113 -9.20 -1.21 -4.47
C LEU A 113 -9.87 -2.19 -3.50
N ASN A 114 -9.11 -2.81 -2.59
CA ASN A 114 -9.66 -3.78 -1.65
C ASN A 114 -10.63 -3.13 -0.64
N THR A 115 -10.42 -1.86 -0.27
CA THR A 115 -11.44 -1.09 0.48
C THR A 115 -12.75 -0.96 -0.30
N ILE A 116 -12.69 -0.75 -1.62
CA ILE A 116 -13.88 -0.68 -2.50
C ILE A 116 -14.56 -2.05 -2.63
N LYS A 117 -13.78 -3.14 -2.71
CA LYS A 117 -14.28 -4.53 -2.85
C LYS A 117 -14.99 -5.11 -1.62
N ASP A 118 -15.20 -4.29 -0.59
CA ASP A 118 -15.81 -4.64 0.69
C ASP A 118 -14.93 -5.41 1.67
N GLU A 119 -13.62 -5.44 1.43
CA GLU A 119 -12.65 -5.84 2.46
C GLU A 119 -12.33 -4.63 3.34
N THR A 120 -13.33 -3.93 3.89
CA THR A 120 -13.08 -2.69 4.63
C THR A 120 -12.35 -2.99 5.94
N PRO A 121 -11.04 -2.69 6.07
CA PRO A 121 -10.37 -2.82 7.35
C PRO A 121 -10.95 -1.77 8.30
N SER A 122 -10.89 -2.02 9.62
CA SER A 122 -11.12 -0.94 10.58
C SER A 122 -10.16 0.21 10.29
N GLU A 123 -10.55 1.45 10.62
CA GLU A 123 -9.70 2.61 10.40
C GLU A 123 -8.33 2.47 11.10
N GLU A 124 -8.33 1.85 12.27
CA GLU A 124 -7.12 1.47 13.00
C GLU A 124 -6.24 0.55 12.16
N LYS A 125 -6.79 -0.55 11.65
CA LYS A 125 -6.07 -1.53 10.82
C LYS A 125 -5.54 -0.90 9.53
N LEU A 126 -6.33 -0.05 8.86
CA LEU A 126 -5.88 0.73 7.71
C LEU A 126 -4.67 1.60 8.06
N SER A 127 -4.73 2.31 9.18
CA SER A 127 -3.65 3.20 9.61
C SER A 127 -2.36 2.43 9.92
N VAL A 128 -2.48 1.26 10.55
CA VAL A 128 -1.35 0.35 10.81
C VAL A 128 -0.75 -0.18 9.50
N TYR A 129 -1.58 -0.59 8.54
CA TYR A 129 -1.12 -1.05 7.23
C TYR A 129 -0.39 0.04 6.44
N LEU A 130 -0.92 1.26 6.42
CA LEU A 130 -0.27 2.38 5.74
C LEU A 130 1.03 2.81 6.41
N SER A 131 1.08 2.79 7.74
CA SER A 131 2.32 2.98 8.49
C SER A 131 3.36 1.91 8.15
N THR A 132 2.95 0.65 8.04
CA THR A 132 3.81 -0.46 7.63
C THR A 132 4.34 -0.25 6.20
N LEU A 133 3.48 0.08 5.24
CA LEU A 133 3.88 0.36 3.85
C LEU A 133 4.85 1.54 3.74
N SER A 134 4.65 2.59 4.55
CA SER A 134 5.51 3.78 4.54
C SER A 134 6.95 3.50 5.00
N GLN A 135 7.17 2.41 5.75
CA GLN A 135 8.47 1.97 6.23
C GLN A 135 9.13 0.93 5.32
N MET A 136 8.39 0.40 4.33
CA MET A 136 8.84 -0.64 3.43
C MET A 136 9.35 -0.09 2.10
N THR A 137 10.12 -0.92 1.42
CA THR A 137 10.53 -0.72 0.02
C THR A 137 10.05 -1.92 -0.81
N SER A 138 10.16 -1.83 -2.14
CA SER A 138 9.96 -2.94 -3.06
C SER A 138 10.71 -4.21 -2.65
N SER A 139 11.93 -4.08 -2.12
CA SER A 139 12.73 -5.23 -1.66
C SER A 139 12.09 -5.92 -0.46
N HIS A 140 11.58 -5.17 0.51
CA HIS A 140 10.84 -5.73 1.65
C HIS A 140 9.58 -6.47 1.18
N LEU A 141 8.82 -5.87 0.26
CA LEU A 141 7.58 -6.45 -0.26
C LEU A 141 7.82 -7.77 -1.02
N LYS A 142 8.86 -7.81 -1.85
CA LYS A 142 9.27 -9.05 -2.57
C LYS A 142 9.73 -10.12 -1.59
N LEU A 143 10.55 -9.74 -0.61
CA LEU A 143 11.07 -10.65 0.40
C LEU A 143 9.94 -11.24 1.24
N LEU A 144 9.00 -10.43 1.72
CA LEU A 144 7.83 -10.90 2.47
C LEU A 144 7.02 -11.93 1.68
N ARG A 145 6.69 -11.61 0.42
CA ARG A 145 5.93 -12.50 -0.47
C ARG A 145 6.67 -13.83 -0.69
N TRP A 146 7.98 -13.77 -0.95
CA TRP A 146 8.79 -14.97 -1.13
C TRP A 146 8.87 -15.81 0.15
N MET A 147 9.02 -15.17 1.32
CA MET A 147 9.00 -15.88 2.60
C MET A 147 7.65 -16.57 2.88
N GLY A 148 6.54 -16.02 2.40
CA GLY A 148 5.22 -16.65 2.49
C GLY A 148 5.05 -17.85 1.55
N ALA A 149 5.75 -17.87 0.42
CA ALA A 149 5.62 -18.90 -0.61
C ALA A 149 6.68 -20.02 -0.52
N ARG A 150 7.82 -19.77 0.14
CA ARG A 150 8.93 -20.72 0.20
C ARG A 150 8.62 -21.92 1.09
N GLN A 151 9.23 -23.06 0.76
CA GLN A 151 9.35 -24.16 1.72
C GLN A 151 10.37 -23.78 2.79
N ARG A 152 9.95 -23.88 4.05
CA ARG A 152 10.79 -23.55 5.20
C ARG A 152 11.83 -24.63 5.44
N TYR A 153 13.03 -24.20 5.84
CA TYR A 153 14.05 -25.09 6.36
C TYR A 153 13.63 -25.65 7.72
N GLU A 154 13.69 -26.98 7.87
CA GLU A 154 13.42 -27.64 9.15
C GLU A 154 14.55 -27.42 10.17
N HIS A 155 14.17 -27.44 11.45
CA HIS A 155 15.09 -27.40 12.59
C HIS A 155 16.08 -28.58 12.55
N GLY A 156 17.31 -28.39 13.03
CA GLY A 156 18.31 -29.46 13.09
C GLY A 156 19.74 -28.96 13.24
N THR A 157 20.73 -29.85 13.28
CA THR A 157 22.15 -29.51 13.47
C THR A 157 22.77 -28.69 12.33
N GLU A 158 22.10 -28.59 11.18
CA GLU A 158 22.58 -27.94 9.95
C GLU A 158 22.13 -26.48 9.79
N ILE A 159 21.54 -25.86 10.81
CA ILE A 159 20.97 -24.49 10.73
C ILE A 159 21.96 -23.49 10.13
N ARG A 160 23.24 -23.57 10.49
CA ARG A 160 24.26 -22.63 9.98
C ARG A 160 24.45 -22.72 8.47
N GLU A 161 24.41 -23.93 7.92
CA GLU A 161 24.50 -24.12 6.47
C GLU A 161 23.23 -23.67 5.77
N LYS A 162 22.06 -24.01 6.33
CA LYS A 162 20.75 -23.60 5.81
C LYS A 162 20.57 -22.07 5.85
N GLU A 163 21.05 -21.40 6.88
CA GLU A 163 21.07 -19.93 6.98
C GLU A 163 21.93 -19.31 5.89
N ARG A 164 23.11 -19.89 5.62
CA ARG A 164 23.99 -19.43 4.53
C ARG A 164 23.33 -19.60 3.16
N LEU A 165 22.68 -20.75 2.91
CA LEU A 165 21.93 -21.00 1.67
C LEU A 165 20.79 -20.00 1.51
N PHE A 166 19.98 -19.85 2.57
CA PHE A 166 18.89 -18.88 2.63
C PHE A 166 19.34 -17.46 2.30
N LEU A 167 20.39 -16.96 2.97
CA LEU A 167 20.91 -15.61 2.73
C LEU A 167 21.52 -15.47 1.33
N GLY A 168 21.97 -16.57 0.72
CA GLY A 168 22.43 -16.62 -0.67
C GLY A 168 21.30 -16.51 -1.71
N GLU A 169 20.09 -16.94 -1.37
CA GLU A 169 18.91 -16.85 -2.25
C GLU A 169 18.27 -15.46 -2.25
N VAL A 170 18.34 -14.73 -1.12
CA VAL A 170 17.68 -13.42 -0.96
C VAL A 170 18.04 -12.38 -2.04
N PRO A 171 19.32 -12.21 -2.45
CA PRO A 171 19.68 -11.26 -3.50
C PRO A 171 18.97 -11.49 -4.84
N ASP A 172 18.72 -12.75 -5.20
CA ASP A 172 18.00 -13.07 -6.44
C ASP A 172 16.51 -12.73 -6.32
N VAL A 173 15.93 -12.80 -5.11
CA VAL A 173 14.53 -12.42 -4.82
C VAL A 173 14.33 -10.91 -4.89
N ILE A 174 15.18 -10.13 -4.23
CA ILE A 174 15.01 -8.67 -4.14
C ILE A 174 15.47 -7.93 -5.40
N GLY A 175 16.17 -8.63 -6.30
CA GLY A 175 16.88 -8.07 -7.44
C GLY A 175 18.26 -7.59 -7.00
N ARG A 176 19.31 -7.98 -7.73
CA ARG A 176 20.75 -7.93 -7.40
C ARG A 176 21.36 -6.57 -7.00
N SER A 177 20.57 -5.54 -6.74
CA SER A 177 21.02 -4.30 -6.11
C SER A 177 21.44 -4.58 -4.66
N ASN A 178 22.69 -5.00 -4.48
CA ASN A 178 23.35 -5.30 -3.21
C ASN A 178 23.58 -4.06 -2.30
N SER A 179 22.78 -3.01 -2.43
CA SER A 179 22.96 -1.79 -1.63
C SER A 179 22.46 -1.95 -0.19
N ILE A 180 21.53 -2.87 0.07
CA ILE A 180 20.97 -3.12 1.40
C ILE A 180 21.25 -4.58 1.79
N PRO A 181 21.92 -4.84 2.93
CA PRO A 181 22.12 -6.19 3.42
C PRO A 181 20.79 -6.94 3.63
N ALA A 182 20.72 -8.20 3.21
CA ALA A 182 19.54 -9.06 3.39
C ALA A 182 19.10 -9.12 4.86
N THR A 183 20.06 -9.23 5.79
CA THR A 183 19.81 -9.25 7.24
C THR A 183 19.16 -7.97 7.75
N ARG A 184 19.42 -6.81 7.14
CA ARG A 184 18.74 -5.56 7.49
C ARG A 184 17.27 -5.62 7.08
N LEU A 185 16.97 -6.03 5.84
CA LEU A 185 15.59 -6.16 5.37
C LEU A 185 14.79 -7.16 6.23
N LEU A 186 15.40 -8.30 6.57
CA LEU A 186 14.79 -9.32 7.42
C LEU A 186 14.51 -8.82 8.83
N LYS A 187 15.47 -8.11 9.43
CA LYS A 187 15.28 -7.47 10.73
C LYS A 187 14.16 -6.43 10.71
N ASP A 188 14.03 -5.69 9.61
CA ASP A 188 12.95 -4.70 9.46
C ASP A 188 11.58 -5.41 9.35
N LEU A 189 11.47 -6.49 8.58
CA LEU A 189 10.26 -7.34 8.54
C LEU A 189 9.89 -7.93 9.90
N GLU A 190 10.88 -8.39 10.67
CA GLU A 190 10.69 -8.90 12.03
C GLU A 190 10.21 -7.77 12.97
N SER A 191 10.82 -6.58 12.90
CA SER A 191 10.43 -5.43 13.73
C SER A 191 9.01 -4.92 13.43
N LEU A 192 8.56 -5.07 12.18
CA LEU A 192 7.20 -4.77 11.74
C LEU A 192 6.22 -5.90 12.08
N SER A 193 6.65 -6.95 12.80
CA SER A 193 5.86 -8.12 13.15
C SER A 193 5.27 -8.88 11.95
N LEU A 194 5.91 -8.78 10.77
CA LEU A 194 5.49 -9.45 9.55
C LEU A 194 6.03 -10.87 9.46
N ILE A 195 7.16 -11.14 10.11
CA ILE A 195 7.77 -12.45 10.24
C ILE A 195 8.15 -12.71 11.70
N HIS A 196 8.23 -13.98 12.09
CA HIS A 196 8.65 -14.36 13.44
C HIS A 196 9.38 -15.70 13.44
N SER A 197 10.10 -15.94 14.54
CA SER A 197 10.69 -17.23 14.86
C SER A 197 9.64 -18.11 15.53
N PRO A 198 9.25 -19.25 14.94
CA PRO A 198 8.28 -20.15 15.56
C PRO A 198 8.84 -20.79 16.84
N GLU A 199 7.96 -21.31 17.68
CA GLU A 199 8.36 -22.06 18.88
C GLU A 199 9.33 -23.21 18.56
N GLY A 200 10.29 -23.43 19.45
CA GLY A 200 11.36 -24.42 19.24
C GLY A 200 12.46 -23.97 18.28
N SER A 201 12.43 -22.72 17.81
CA SER A 201 13.55 -22.16 17.02
C SER A 201 14.85 -22.17 17.84
N PRO A 202 15.98 -22.48 17.20
CA PRO A 202 17.24 -22.70 17.90
C PRO A 202 17.86 -21.39 18.36
N TRP A 203 17.73 -21.04 19.63
CA TRP A 203 18.32 -19.79 20.14
C TRP A 203 19.85 -19.92 20.25
N GLY A 204 20.58 -19.32 19.30
CA GLY A 204 22.03 -19.16 19.37
C GLY A 204 22.37 -17.70 19.62
N SER A 205 23.24 -17.41 20.60
CA SER A 205 23.65 -16.04 20.94
C SER A 205 24.36 -15.29 19.80
N ASN A 206 24.81 -16.00 18.75
CA ASN A 206 25.59 -15.46 17.63
C ASN A 206 25.02 -15.77 16.23
N LEU A 207 23.80 -16.31 16.13
CA LEU A 207 23.20 -16.70 14.85
C LEU A 207 21.77 -16.16 14.75
N THR A 208 21.46 -15.55 13.61
CA THR A 208 20.08 -15.31 13.19
C THR A 208 19.51 -16.60 12.63
N ASN A 209 18.22 -16.87 12.86
CA ASN A 209 17.54 -18.05 12.33
C ASN A 209 16.52 -17.66 11.26
N TYR A 210 16.87 -16.73 10.36
CA TYR A 210 15.93 -16.26 9.35
C TYR A 210 15.48 -17.40 8.42
N CYS A 211 16.33 -18.39 8.19
CA CYS A 211 15.99 -19.59 7.42
C CYS A 211 14.82 -20.39 8.03
N THR A 212 14.59 -20.32 9.34
CA THR A 212 13.48 -21.01 10.04
C THR A 212 12.29 -20.10 10.34
N MET A 213 12.37 -18.80 10.07
CA MET A 213 11.27 -17.87 10.30
C MET A 213 10.12 -18.07 9.32
N VAL A 214 8.91 -17.73 9.79
CA VAL A 214 7.66 -17.78 9.03
C VAL A 214 6.97 -16.43 9.04
N VAL A 215 6.15 -16.18 8.00
CA VAL A 215 5.25 -15.02 7.97
C VAL A 215 4.22 -15.17 9.10
N THR A 216 3.98 -14.10 9.84
CA THR A 216 2.95 -14.07 10.89
C THR A 216 1.54 -14.11 10.29
N GLU A 217 0.52 -14.32 11.13
CA GLU A 217 -0.87 -14.15 10.68
C GLU A 217 -1.12 -12.72 10.20
N TYR A 218 -0.72 -11.73 11.01
CA TYR A 218 -0.74 -10.31 10.62
C TYR A 218 -0.01 -10.06 9.28
N GLY A 219 1.16 -10.65 9.07
CA GLY A 219 1.92 -10.51 7.83
C GLY A 219 1.21 -11.10 6.62
N ARG A 220 0.49 -12.22 6.78
CA ARG A 220 -0.33 -12.81 5.72
C ARG A 220 -1.55 -11.95 5.40
N GLU A 221 -2.25 -11.47 6.42
CA GLU A 221 -3.38 -10.55 6.21
C GLU A 221 -2.93 -9.25 5.54
N PHE A 222 -1.83 -8.68 6.00
CA PHE A 222 -1.22 -7.48 5.40
C PHE A 222 -0.84 -7.73 3.93
N GLU A 223 -0.17 -8.86 3.64
CA GLU A 223 0.20 -9.20 2.27
C GLU A 223 -1.05 -9.37 1.40
N GLY A 224 -2.03 -10.17 1.83
CA GLY A 224 -3.27 -10.38 1.08
C GLY A 224 -4.01 -9.08 0.80
N TYR A 225 -4.21 -8.26 1.83
CA TYR A 225 -4.94 -7.00 1.72
C TYR A 225 -4.20 -5.92 0.91
N THR A 226 -2.87 -5.95 0.87
CA THR A 226 -2.08 -5.01 0.07
C THR A 226 -1.73 -5.58 -1.31
N THR A 227 -2.21 -6.76 -1.67
CA THR A 227 -2.09 -7.32 -3.02
C THR A 227 -3.39 -7.11 -3.77
N ALA A 228 -3.30 -6.83 -5.08
CA ALA A 228 -4.48 -6.87 -5.91
C ALA A 228 -5.03 -8.31 -5.87
N SER A 229 -6.21 -8.48 -5.28
CA SER A 229 -6.95 -9.73 -5.38
C SER A 229 -7.25 -9.94 -6.86
N SER A 230 -6.63 -10.95 -7.47
CA SER A 230 -6.88 -11.32 -8.86
C SER A 230 -8.38 -11.53 -9.00
N ALA A 231 -9.04 -10.64 -9.72
CA ALA A 231 -10.42 -10.86 -10.12
C ALA A 231 -10.43 -12.15 -10.96
N GLY A 232 -11.12 -13.18 -10.46
CA GLY A 232 -11.53 -14.39 -11.16
C GLY A 232 -10.63 -14.88 -12.29
N ALA A 233 -9.72 -15.80 -11.96
CA ALA A 233 -9.36 -16.87 -12.89
C ALA A 233 -10.02 -18.15 -12.37
N ASP A 234 -11.34 -18.22 -12.52
CA ASP A 234 -12.15 -19.44 -12.49
C ASP A 234 -13.29 -19.26 -13.52
#